data_AF-A0A1H9B6D9-F1
#
_entry.id   AF-A0A1H9B6D9-F1
#
_cell.length_a   1.000
_cell.length_b   1.000
_cell.length_c   1.000
_cell.angle_alpha   90.00
_cell.angle_beta   90.00
_cell.angle_gamma   90.00
#
_symmetry.space_group_name_H-M   'P 1'
#
loop_
_entity.id
_entity.type
_entity.pdbx_description
1 polymer ?
#
loop_
_entity_poly.entity_id
_entity_poly.type
_entity_poly.pdbx_seq_one_letter_code
_entity_poly.pdbx_strand_id
1 'polypeptide(L)'
;MTDHPSRDTLADAAEGLLEPAEAATVDAHVAGCADCRAELAAFSEVSTVLAAAPSPTMPADVAARLAAVLATEQAAREVSAVLHAVPGSGPDAPPVPRHPYGTRRRLHPSLGHRFGEDLRTVSPGRRWAVPVLAAAAAALVLGFVAYVASATLGLNEPPAVSISTAPGRLPGEAATLRQRTDIDPHRFSQAWWCARRATDGDGRIVGLATTRVDDQPAVLVYVRTSDGLGVRVVTGCETTTPAATPWVRIGD
;
A
#
# COMPACT_ATOMS: atom_id res chain seq x y z
N MET A 1 -7.54 41.03 -17.95
CA MET A 1 -7.17 39.85 -18.77
C MET A 1 -7.08 38.68 -17.80
N THR A 2 -8.22 38.09 -17.46
CA THR A 2 -8.27 36.82 -16.75
C THR A 2 -8.15 35.75 -17.80
N ASP A 3 -6.97 35.14 -17.90
CA ASP A 3 -6.77 33.99 -18.78
C ASP A 3 -7.69 32.87 -18.29
N HIS A 4 -8.51 32.32 -19.19
CA HIS A 4 -9.46 31.27 -18.82
C HIS A 4 -8.74 29.93 -18.82
N PRO A 5 -9.06 29.01 -17.89
CA PRO A 5 -8.60 27.63 -18.00
C PRO A 5 -8.93 27.06 -19.37
N SER A 6 -8.00 26.25 -19.89
CA SER A 6 -8.23 25.60 -21.17
C SER A 6 -9.46 24.69 -21.08
N ARG A 7 -10.06 24.41 -22.24
CA ARG A 7 -11.22 23.54 -22.35
C ARG A 7 -10.91 22.12 -21.87
N ASP A 8 -9.70 21.63 -22.12
CA ASP A 8 -9.23 20.32 -21.64
C ASP A 8 -9.12 20.32 -20.10
N THR A 9 -8.58 21.39 -19.51
CA THR A 9 -8.51 21.55 -18.06
C THR A 9 -9.90 21.58 -17.41
N LEU A 10 -10.89 22.23 -18.04
CA LEU A 10 -12.28 22.24 -17.55
C LEU A 10 -12.94 20.85 -17.68
N ALA A 11 -12.64 20.11 -18.75
CA ALA A 11 -13.12 18.73 -18.90
C ALA A 11 -12.52 17.80 -17.84
N ASP A 12 -11.20 17.89 -17.60
CA ASP A 12 -10.53 17.13 -16.53
C ASP A 12 -11.06 17.52 -15.14
N ALA A 13 -11.38 18.79 -14.93
CA ALA A 13 -12.02 19.25 -13.70
C ALA A 13 -13.41 18.62 -13.51
N ALA A 14 -14.24 18.58 -14.57
CA ALA A 14 -15.57 17.99 -14.54
C ALA A 14 -15.55 16.49 -14.21
N GLU A 15 -14.51 15.78 -14.66
CA GLU A 15 -14.31 14.36 -14.42
C GLU A 15 -13.49 14.06 -13.13
N GLY A 16 -13.06 15.09 -12.41
CA GLY A 16 -12.29 14.94 -11.17
C GLY A 16 -10.89 14.36 -11.37
N LEU A 17 -10.27 14.62 -12.52
CA LEU A 17 -8.97 14.08 -12.93
C LEU A 17 -7.79 15.00 -12.59
N LEU A 18 -8.05 16.24 -12.20
CA LEU A 18 -7.02 17.20 -11.83
C LEU A 18 -6.35 16.85 -10.51
N GLU A 19 -5.05 17.17 -10.42
CA GLU A 19 -4.33 17.13 -9.15
C GLU A 19 -4.95 18.14 -8.15
N PRO A 20 -4.94 17.87 -6.83
CA PRO A 20 -5.68 18.67 -5.86
C PRO A 20 -5.36 20.18 -5.87
N ALA A 21 -4.10 20.54 -6.14
CA ALA A 21 -3.68 21.94 -6.21
C ALA A 21 -4.19 22.66 -7.47
N GLU A 22 -4.25 21.95 -8.60
CA GLU A 22 -4.78 22.46 -9.87
C GLU A 22 -6.30 22.58 -9.81
N ALA A 23 -6.98 21.55 -9.27
CA ALA A 23 -8.41 21.58 -9.01
C ALA A 23 -8.83 22.80 -8.18
N ALA A 24 -8.14 23.06 -7.07
CA ALA A 24 -8.42 24.23 -6.22
C ALA A 24 -8.25 25.57 -6.96
N THR A 25 -7.31 25.65 -7.90
CA THR A 25 -7.08 26.85 -8.72
C THR A 25 -8.21 27.05 -9.73
N VAL A 26 -8.63 25.98 -10.40
CA VAL A 26 -9.75 25.99 -11.36
C VAL A 26 -11.06 26.31 -10.62
N ASP A 27 -11.32 25.70 -9.47
CA ASP A 27 -12.50 25.95 -8.64
C ASP A 27 -12.60 27.43 -8.23
N ALA A 28 -11.48 28.04 -7.83
CA ALA A 28 -11.43 29.45 -7.48
C ALA A 28 -11.78 30.36 -8.68
N HIS A 29 -11.29 30.02 -9.88
CA HIS A 29 -11.63 30.75 -11.11
C HIS A 29 -13.10 30.58 -11.48
N VAL A 30 -13.60 29.35 -11.47
CA VAL A 30 -15.00 28.99 -11.78
C VAL A 30 -15.96 29.68 -10.80
N ALA A 31 -15.59 29.83 -9.53
CA ALA A 31 -16.39 30.60 -8.57
C ALA A 31 -16.57 32.08 -8.99
N GLY A 32 -15.58 32.67 -9.65
CA GLY A 32 -15.61 34.05 -10.14
C GLY A 32 -16.10 34.24 -11.57
N CYS A 33 -16.08 33.21 -12.42
CA CYS A 33 -16.29 33.32 -13.86
C CYS A 33 -17.58 32.60 -14.33
N ALA A 34 -18.56 33.36 -14.84
CA ALA A 34 -19.82 32.80 -15.32
C ALA A 34 -19.64 31.91 -16.57
N ASP A 35 -18.74 32.28 -17.48
CA ASP A 35 -18.50 31.53 -18.71
C ASP A 35 -17.90 30.15 -18.42
N CYS A 36 -16.88 30.09 -17.55
CA CYS A 36 -16.29 28.82 -17.13
C CYS A 36 -17.27 27.95 -16.32
N ARG A 37 -18.20 28.55 -15.54
CA ARG A 37 -19.29 27.78 -14.91
C ARG A 37 -20.21 27.14 -15.94
N ALA A 38 -20.60 27.90 -16.97
CA ALA A 38 -21.47 27.40 -18.02
C ALA A 38 -20.80 26.27 -18.80
N GLU A 39 -19.50 26.41 -19.12
CA GLU A 39 -18.75 25.38 -19.81
C GLU A 39 -18.54 24.12 -18.97
N LEU A 40 -18.20 24.27 -17.68
CA LEU A 40 -18.10 23.14 -16.75
C LEU A 40 -19.43 22.38 -16.62
N ALA A 41 -20.54 23.11 -16.51
CA ALA A 41 -21.88 22.52 -16.46
C ALA A 41 -22.24 21.74 -17.73
N ALA A 42 -21.83 22.25 -18.91
CA ALA A 42 -22.03 21.55 -20.17
C ALA A 42 -21.27 20.21 -20.22
N PHE A 43 -20.07 20.14 -19.65
CA PHE A 43 -19.34 18.87 -19.52
C PHE A 43 -20.03 17.91 -18.56
N SER A 44 -20.45 18.36 -17.37
CA SER A 44 -21.21 17.52 -16.44
C SER A 44 -22.51 16.97 -17.02
N GLU A 45 -23.17 17.73 -17.91
CA GLU A 45 -24.37 17.28 -18.61
C GLU A 45 -24.08 16.10 -19.56
N VAL A 46 -22.99 16.18 -20.35
CA VAL A 46 -22.58 15.08 -21.24
C VAL A 46 -22.36 13.78 -20.44
N SER A 47 -21.65 13.86 -19.31
CA SER A 47 -21.37 12.70 -18.46
C SER A 47 -22.66 12.14 -17.84
N THR A 48 -23.61 13.00 -17.49
CA THR A 48 -24.95 12.57 -17.02
C THR A 48 -25.72 11.81 -18.11
N VAL A 49 -25.70 12.29 -19.35
CA VAL A 49 -26.35 11.62 -20.49
C VAL A 49 -25.72 10.26 -20.77
N LEU A 50 -24.38 10.18 -20.75
CA LEU A 50 -23.67 8.91 -20.95
C LEU A 50 -23.93 7.92 -19.81
N ALA A 51 -24.03 8.38 -18.57
CA ALA A 51 -24.36 7.54 -17.42
C ALA A 51 -25.79 6.95 -17.49
N ALA A 52 -26.71 7.62 -18.18
CA ALA A 52 -28.07 7.12 -18.41
C ALA A 52 -28.16 6.05 -19.53
N ALA A 53 -27.06 5.81 -20.26
CA ALA A 53 -27.04 4.77 -21.28
C ALA A 53 -27.24 3.38 -20.63
N PRO A 54 -28.01 2.49 -21.28
CA PRO A 54 -28.24 1.15 -20.75
C PRO A 54 -26.91 0.39 -20.65
N SER A 55 -26.57 -0.03 -19.43
CA SER A 55 -25.40 -0.86 -19.18
C SER A 55 -25.71 -2.34 -19.44
N PRO A 56 -24.75 -3.11 -19.99
CA PRO A 56 -24.93 -4.55 -20.12
C PRO A 56 -25.10 -5.17 -18.73
N THR A 57 -25.99 -6.15 -18.62
CA THR A 57 -26.20 -6.86 -17.36
C THR A 57 -24.93 -7.58 -16.92
N MET A 58 -24.55 -7.40 -15.66
CA MET A 58 -23.42 -8.11 -15.07
C MET A 58 -23.69 -9.64 -15.09
N PRO A 59 -22.75 -10.46 -15.57
CA PRO A 59 -22.88 -11.91 -15.50
C PRO A 59 -23.10 -12.40 -14.06
N ALA A 60 -24.01 -13.36 -13.88
CA ALA A 60 -24.43 -13.82 -12.56
C ALA A 60 -23.28 -14.44 -11.75
N ASP A 61 -22.34 -15.11 -12.41
CA ASP A 61 -21.13 -15.68 -11.80
C ASP A 61 -20.22 -14.58 -11.24
N VAL A 62 -20.04 -13.48 -11.97
CA VAL A 62 -19.26 -12.31 -11.52
C VAL A 62 -19.93 -11.65 -10.33
N ALA A 63 -21.25 -11.45 -10.39
CA ALA A 63 -22.01 -10.87 -9.28
C ALA A 63 -21.93 -11.74 -8.01
N ALA A 64 -22.05 -13.07 -8.15
CA ALA A 64 -21.93 -14.01 -7.05
C ALA A 64 -20.53 -13.98 -6.41
N ARG A 65 -19.48 -13.91 -7.23
CA ARG A 65 -18.08 -13.79 -6.74
C ARG A 65 -17.87 -12.50 -5.96
N LEU A 66 -18.38 -11.38 -6.47
CA LEU A 66 -18.27 -10.08 -5.77
C LEU A 66 -19.02 -10.11 -4.43
N ALA A 67 -20.25 -10.65 -4.41
CA ALA A 67 -21.03 -10.78 -3.18
C ALA A 67 -20.31 -11.65 -2.12
N ALA A 68 -19.69 -12.76 -2.54
CA ALA A 68 -18.93 -13.64 -1.64
C ALA A 68 -17.70 -12.93 -1.03
N VAL A 69 -16.99 -12.13 -1.83
CA VAL A 69 -15.85 -11.33 -1.35
C VAL A 69 -16.31 -10.27 -0.36
N LEU A 70 -17.39 -9.55 -0.67
CA LEU A 70 -17.96 -8.53 0.22
C LEU A 70 -18.42 -9.13 1.55
N ALA A 71 -19.10 -10.27 1.53
CA ALA A 71 -19.52 -10.96 2.76
C ALA A 71 -18.33 -11.39 3.62
N THR A 72 -17.25 -11.86 2.99
CA THR A 72 -16.00 -12.24 3.69
C THR A 72 -15.35 -11.01 4.35
N GLU A 73 -15.26 -9.89 3.62
CA GLU A 73 -14.72 -8.63 4.15
C GLU A 73 -15.57 -8.06 5.28
N GLN A 74 -16.90 -8.14 5.18
CA GLN A 74 -17.81 -7.71 6.24
C GLN A 74 -17.60 -8.55 7.51
N ALA A 75 -17.55 -9.88 7.38
CA ALA A 75 -17.28 -10.76 8.52
C ALA A 75 -15.90 -10.49 9.15
N ALA A 76 -14.88 -10.23 8.34
CA ALA A 76 -13.55 -9.87 8.84
C ALA A 76 -13.55 -8.54 9.62
N ARG A 77 -14.31 -7.53 9.15
CA ARG A 77 -14.48 -6.24 9.85
C ARG A 77 -15.22 -6.39 11.17
N GLU A 78 -16.28 -7.20 11.21
CA GLU A 78 -17.04 -7.49 12.43
C GLU A 78 -16.16 -8.17 13.49
N VAL A 79 -15.39 -9.18 13.10
CA VAL A 79 -14.43 -9.85 14.01
C VAL A 79 -13.36 -8.87 14.51
N SER A 80 -12.83 -8.00 13.65
CA SER A 80 -11.87 -6.97 14.05
C SER A 80 -12.46 -5.97 15.05
N ALA A 81 -13.74 -5.60 14.90
CA ALA A 81 -14.42 -4.71 15.83
C ALA A 81 -14.62 -5.38 17.20
N VAL A 82 -14.98 -6.66 17.24
CA VAL A 82 -15.12 -7.44 18.48
C VAL A 82 -13.77 -7.62 19.19
N LEU A 83 -12.68 -7.86 18.46
CA LEU A 83 -11.33 -7.94 19.02
C LEU A 83 -10.85 -6.59 19.61
N HIS A 84 -11.36 -5.47 19.11
CA HIS A 84 -11.13 -4.14 19.70
C HIS A 84 -12.06 -3.81 20.87
N ALA A 85 -13.14 -4.57 21.06
CA ALA A 85 -14.16 -4.35 22.10
C ALA A 85 -13.89 -5.15 23.39
N VAL A 86 -12.71 -5.75 23.57
CA VAL A 86 -12.35 -6.46 24.82
C VAL A 86 -12.47 -5.50 26.02
N PRO A 87 -13.31 -5.80 27.04
CA PRO A 87 -13.57 -4.90 28.15
C PRO A 87 -12.37 -4.80 29.10
N GLY A 88 -11.75 -3.63 29.12
CA GLY A 88 -10.78 -3.18 30.12
C GLY A 88 -10.87 -1.67 30.37
N SER A 89 -11.96 -1.03 29.94
CA SER A 89 -12.22 0.42 29.99
C SER A 89 -13.24 0.74 31.09
N GLY A 90 -12.98 0.26 32.31
CA GLY A 90 -13.63 0.79 33.51
C GLY A 90 -13.03 2.15 33.90
N PRO A 91 -13.71 2.96 34.73
CA PRO A 91 -13.21 4.24 35.22
C PRO A 91 -11.88 4.15 36.00
N ASP A 92 -11.46 2.95 36.41
CA ASP A 92 -10.20 2.67 37.13
C ASP A 92 -9.08 2.11 36.23
N ALA A 93 -9.25 2.10 34.90
CA ALA A 93 -8.20 1.64 33.99
C ALA A 93 -7.03 2.65 33.95
N PRO A 94 -5.76 2.21 34.03
CA PRO A 94 -4.62 3.11 33.93
C PRO A 94 -4.66 3.86 32.59
N PRO A 95 -4.32 5.16 32.55
CA PRO A 95 -4.41 5.96 31.33
C PRO A 95 -3.50 5.37 30.27
N VAL A 96 -4.10 4.80 29.22
CA VAL A 96 -3.37 4.35 28.04
C VAL A 96 -2.72 5.59 27.41
N PRO A 97 -1.40 5.61 27.18
CA PRO A 97 -0.74 6.76 26.57
C PRO A 97 -1.39 7.06 25.21
N ARG A 98 -1.99 8.26 25.09
CA ARG A 98 -2.44 8.78 23.80
C ARG A 98 -1.19 9.02 22.96
N HIS A 99 -1.00 8.21 21.93
CA HIS A 99 0.08 8.41 20.96
C HIS A 99 -0.07 9.79 20.31
N PRO A 100 1.00 10.60 20.16
CA PRO A 100 0.90 11.98 19.66
C PRO A 100 0.49 12.10 18.19
N TYR A 101 0.40 10.99 17.48
CA TYR A 101 0.02 10.94 16.08
C TYR A 101 -1.28 10.16 15.97
N GLY A 102 -2.38 10.90 16.04
CA GLY A 102 -3.69 10.37 15.72
C GLY A 102 -3.76 10.09 14.22
N THR A 103 -3.90 8.82 13.85
CA THR A 103 -4.61 8.46 12.64
C THR A 103 -5.63 7.39 12.99
N ARG A 104 -6.90 7.67 12.69
CA ARG A 104 -7.92 6.63 12.61
C ARG A 104 -7.37 5.59 11.65
N ARG A 105 -7.11 4.39 12.14
CA ARG A 105 -6.68 3.23 11.35
C ARG A 105 -7.81 2.96 10.35
N ARG A 106 -7.72 3.52 9.13
CA ARG A 106 -8.58 3.08 8.04
C ARG A 106 -8.12 1.66 7.75
N LEU A 107 -8.95 0.66 8.07
CA LEU A 107 -8.71 -0.69 7.57
C LEU A 107 -8.72 -0.57 6.03
N HIS A 108 -7.54 -0.70 5.41
CA HIS A 108 -7.45 -0.83 3.98
C HIS A 108 -8.19 -2.11 3.57
N PRO A 109 -9.10 -2.08 2.59
CA PRO A 109 -9.72 -3.30 2.09
C PRO A 109 -8.62 -4.17 1.47
N SER A 110 -8.30 -5.30 2.09
CA SER A 110 -7.48 -6.31 1.46
C SER A 110 -8.41 -7.15 0.59
N LEU A 111 -8.26 -7.13 -0.73
CA LEU A 111 -8.90 -8.17 -1.54
C LEU A 111 -8.36 -9.51 -1.04
N GLY A 112 -9.23 -10.33 -0.43
CA GLY A 112 -8.85 -11.62 0.15
C GLY A 112 -8.05 -12.47 -0.85
N HIS A 113 -7.27 -13.42 -0.32
CA HIS A 113 -6.25 -14.22 -1.04
C HIS A 113 -6.69 -14.95 -2.33
N ARG A 114 -7.97 -14.88 -2.74
CA ARG A 114 -8.53 -15.52 -3.93
C ARG A 114 -8.82 -14.56 -5.08
N PHE A 115 -8.60 -13.26 -4.92
CA PHE A 115 -8.83 -12.30 -5.99
C PHE A 115 -7.70 -12.41 -7.02
N GLY A 116 -7.98 -13.02 -8.17
CA GLY A 116 -7.04 -13.13 -9.27
C GLY A 116 -6.51 -14.53 -9.56
N GLU A 117 -6.79 -15.52 -8.71
CA GLU A 117 -6.35 -16.92 -8.95
C GLU A 117 -6.99 -17.52 -10.21
N ASP A 118 -8.20 -17.07 -10.59
CA ASP A 118 -8.91 -17.54 -11.79
C ASP A 118 -8.75 -16.60 -13.01
N LEU A 119 -7.91 -15.56 -12.93
CA LEU A 119 -7.68 -14.70 -14.09
C LEU A 119 -6.79 -15.43 -15.09
N ARG A 120 -7.32 -15.69 -16.29
CA ARG A 120 -6.52 -16.18 -17.42
C ARG A 120 -5.40 -15.18 -17.72
N THR A 121 -4.16 -15.56 -17.41
CA THR A 121 -2.97 -14.80 -17.78
C THR A 121 -2.76 -14.94 -19.29
N VAL A 122 -3.08 -13.89 -20.05
CA VAL A 122 -2.71 -13.83 -21.47
C VAL A 122 -1.21 -13.53 -21.51
N SER A 123 -0.42 -14.47 -22.01
CA SER A 123 1.03 -14.30 -22.17
C SER A 123 1.30 -13.22 -23.23
N PRO A 124 2.21 -12.26 -22.99
CA PRO A 124 2.55 -11.26 -23.99
C PRO A 124 3.46 -11.91 -25.04
N GLY A 125 2.84 -12.47 -26.07
CA GLY A 125 3.49 -12.93 -27.27
C GLY A 125 4.12 -11.77 -28.02
N ARG A 126 5.45 -11.71 -27.92
CA ARG A 126 6.44 -10.99 -28.74
C ARG A 126 5.93 -10.52 -30.12
N ARG A 127 6.38 -9.30 -30.47
CA ARG A 127 6.67 -8.69 -31.79
C ARG A 127 5.67 -7.59 -32.22
N TRP A 128 6.10 -6.32 -32.22
CA TRP A 128 6.42 -5.49 -33.40
C TRP A 128 7.01 -4.14 -32.94
N ALA A 129 8.02 -3.66 -33.67
CA ALA A 129 8.84 -2.47 -33.40
C ALA A 129 8.02 -1.16 -33.47
N VAL A 130 8.47 -0.01 -32.95
CA VAL A 130 9.48 0.88 -33.56
C VAL A 130 10.20 1.71 -32.47
N PRO A 131 11.51 2.00 -32.65
CA PRO A 131 12.31 2.82 -31.74
C PRO A 131 12.30 4.28 -32.19
N VAL A 132 11.82 5.19 -31.35
CA VAL A 132 12.26 6.59 -31.33
C VAL A 132 12.16 7.03 -29.87
N LEU A 133 13.26 7.52 -29.30
CA LEU A 133 13.33 8.64 -28.35
C LEU A 133 14.77 8.74 -27.82
N ALA A 134 15.67 9.14 -28.71
CA ALA A 134 16.97 9.69 -28.34
C ALA A 134 16.86 11.22 -28.37
N ALA A 135 16.42 11.85 -27.28
CA ALA A 135 16.63 13.29 -27.00
C ALA A 135 16.18 13.75 -25.59
N ALA A 136 16.27 12.92 -24.54
CA ALA A 136 15.96 13.36 -23.16
C ALA A 136 16.95 12.83 -22.10
N ALA A 137 18.22 12.61 -22.48
CA ALA A 137 19.18 11.90 -21.63
C ALA A 137 20.04 12.79 -20.72
N ALA A 138 20.05 14.12 -20.83
CA ALA A 138 21.01 14.95 -20.08
C ALA A 138 20.51 15.47 -18.72
N ALA A 139 19.22 15.80 -18.58
CA ALA A 139 18.68 16.34 -17.31
C ALA A 139 18.30 15.25 -16.29
N LEU A 140 17.90 14.06 -16.76
CA LEU A 140 17.52 12.94 -15.89
C LEU A 140 18.73 12.30 -15.19
N VAL A 141 19.93 12.35 -15.78
CA VAL A 141 21.15 11.81 -15.15
C VAL A 141 21.58 12.69 -13.98
N LEU A 142 21.45 14.02 -14.09
CA LEU A 142 21.55 15.00 -13.01
C LEU A 142 20.77 14.61 -11.74
N GLY A 143 19.45 14.60 -11.91
CA GLY A 143 18.50 14.35 -10.84
C GLY A 143 18.57 12.92 -10.32
N PHE A 144 18.77 11.93 -11.20
CA PHE A 144 18.89 10.53 -10.79
C PHE A 144 20.21 10.25 -10.07
N VAL A 145 21.33 10.85 -10.48
CA VAL A 145 22.62 10.71 -9.75
C VAL A 145 22.54 11.40 -8.39
N ALA A 146 21.93 12.59 -8.29
CA ALA A 146 21.72 13.25 -7.01
C ALA A 146 20.77 12.44 -6.10
N TYR A 147 19.68 11.90 -6.66
CA TYR A 147 18.74 11.04 -5.95
C TYR A 147 19.38 9.73 -5.49
N VAL A 148 20.13 9.05 -6.36
CA VAL A 148 20.88 7.83 -6.02
C VAL A 148 21.97 8.16 -4.99
N ALA A 149 22.68 9.28 -5.11
CA ALA A 149 23.66 9.71 -4.12
C ALA A 149 23.00 9.99 -2.76
N SER A 150 21.87 10.71 -2.72
CA SER A 150 21.09 10.94 -1.50
C SER A 150 20.54 9.65 -0.90
N ALA A 151 20.12 8.68 -1.73
CA ALA A 151 19.68 7.36 -1.28
C ALA A 151 20.85 6.54 -0.71
N THR A 152 22.04 6.59 -1.34
CA THR A 152 23.24 5.90 -0.82
C THR A 152 23.81 6.54 0.44
N LEU A 153 23.59 7.84 0.65
CA LEU A 153 24.04 8.58 1.84
C LEU A 153 23.05 8.46 3.02
N GLY A 154 21.91 7.79 2.84
CA GLY A 154 20.96 7.51 3.93
C GLY A 154 20.26 8.74 4.52
N LEU A 155 20.32 9.90 3.84
CA LEU A 155 19.83 11.18 4.38
C LEU A 155 18.30 11.29 4.49
N ASN A 156 17.55 10.33 3.93
CA ASN A 156 16.08 10.27 3.95
C ASN A 156 15.51 8.99 4.58
N GLU A 157 16.34 8.13 5.17
CA GLU A 157 15.82 6.93 5.85
C GLU A 157 15.54 7.23 7.32
N PRO A 158 14.30 7.01 7.80
CA PRO A 158 14.09 6.94 9.24
C PRO A 158 15.00 5.84 9.79
N PRO A 159 15.55 6.01 11.00
CA PRO A 159 16.59 5.12 11.53
C PRO A 159 16.10 3.68 11.49
N ALA A 160 16.66 2.87 10.58
CA ALA A 160 16.46 1.44 10.56
C ALA A 160 17.07 0.90 11.86
N VAL A 161 16.24 0.39 12.75
CA VAL A 161 16.71 -0.20 14.01
C VAL A 161 17.47 -1.48 13.65
N SER A 162 18.76 -1.53 13.98
CA SER A 162 19.58 -2.73 13.86
C SER A 162 19.13 -3.76 14.88
N ILE A 163 18.96 -5.01 14.44
CA ILE A 163 18.64 -6.14 15.32
C ILE A 163 19.84 -7.08 15.44
N SER A 164 19.95 -7.71 16.61
CA SER A 164 20.91 -8.77 16.84
C SER A 164 20.22 -10.13 16.73
N THR A 165 20.77 -10.99 15.87
CA THR A 165 20.34 -12.41 15.77
C THR A 165 20.96 -13.29 16.86
N ALA A 166 21.66 -12.70 17.83
CA ALA A 166 22.24 -13.43 18.95
C ALA A 166 21.14 -14.20 19.73
N PRO A 167 21.40 -15.46 20.14
CA PRO A 167 20.45 -16.25 20.90
C PRO A 167 19.91 -15.49 22.12
N GLY A 168 18.58 -15.44 22.26
CA GLY A 168 17.89 -14.79 23.39
C GLY A 168 17.67 -13.28 23.28
N ARG A 169 18.27 -12.56 22.32
CA ARG A 169 18.05 -11.11 22.10
C ARG A 169 16.88 -10.83 21.16
N LEU A 170 16.76 -11.64 20.11
CA LEU A 170 15.77 -11.49 19.05
C LEU A 170 14.31 -11.36 19.54
N PRO A 171 13.83 -12.14 20.54
CA PRO A 171 12.44 -12.02 20.99
C PRO A 171 12.08 -10.64 21.57
N GLY A 172 12.97 -10.08 22.38
CA GLY A 172 12.78 -8.76 23.00
C GLY A 172 12.81 -7.63 21.98
N GLU A 173 13.77 -7.68 21.05
CA GLU A 173 13.90 -6.68 19.99
C GLU A 173 12.71 -6.73 19.03
N ALA A 174 12.28 -7.94 18.62
CA ALA A 174 11.14 -8.13 17.74
C ALA A 174 9.82 -7.63 18.36
N ALA A 175 9.64 -7.74 19.68
CA ALA A 175 8.47 -7.21 20.37
C ALA A 175 8.43 -5.67 20.31
N THR A 176 9.56 -4.99 20.48
CA THR A 176 9.64 -3.53 20.41
C THR A 176 9.44 -2.96 19.00
N LEU A 177 9.90 -3.68 17.97
CA LEU A 177 9.78 -3.28 16.57
C LEU A 177 8.35 -3.40 16.02
N ARG A 178 7.59 -4.40 16.49
CA ARG A 178 6.19 -4.58 16.12
C ARG A 178 5.31 -3.38 16.47
N GLN A 179 5.72 -2.57 17.45
CA GLN A 179 4.96 -1.41 17.91
C GLN A 179 5.21 -0.14 17.08
N ARG A 180 6.27 -0.09 16.26
CA ARG A 180 6.74 1.14 15.59
C ARG A 180 6.38 1.28 14.11
N THR A 181 5.64 0.35 13.53
CA THR A 181 5.70 0.15 12.07
C THR A 181 4.91 1.21 11.28
N ASP A 182 5.65 2.09 10.61
CA ASP A 182 5.25 2.91 9.47
C ASP A 182 5.91 2.30 8.22
N ILE A 183 5.13 1.63 7.35
CA ILE A 183 5.66 0.87 6.21
C ILE A 183 5.18 1.51 4.90
N ASP A 184 6.14 1.87 4.04
CA ASP A 184 5.92 2.27 2.66
C ASP A 184 5.27 1.14 1.82
N PRO A 185 4.23 1.42 1.01
CA PRO A 185 3.50 0.41 0.24
C PRO A 185 4.35 -0.39 -0.77
N HIS A 186 5.34 0.23 -1.42
CA HIS A 186 6.19 -0.47 -2.38
C HIS A 186 7.15 -1.42 -1.67
N ARG A 187 7.68 -0.99 -0.51
CA ARG A 187 8.55 -1.82 0.34
C ARG A 187 7.81 -3.04 0.88
N PHE A 188 6.51 -2.92 1.15
CA PHE A 188 5.67 -4.04 1.55
C PHE A 188 5.60 -5.13 0.48
N SER A 189 5.45 -4.76 -0.80
CA SER A 189 5.33 -5.74 -1.90
C SER A 189 6.60 -6.61 -2.03
N GLN A 190 7.78 -6.01 -1.97
CA GLN A 190 9.06 -6.73 -2.08
C GLN A 190 9.35 -7.58 -0.84
N ALA A 191 9.17 -7.01 0.35
CA ALA A 191 9.35 -7.73 1.61
C ALA A 191 8.38 -8.92 1.72
N TRP A 192 7.15 -8.78 1.24
CA TRP A 192 6.15 -9.83 1.24
C TRP A 192 6.53 -11.01 0.34
N TRP A 193 6.95 -10.73 -0.90
CA TRP A 193 7.42 -11.78 -1.82
C TRP A 193 8.64 -12.52 -1.29
N CYS A 194 9.61 -11.78 -0.74
CA CYS A 194 10.80 -12.36 -0.12
C CYS A 194 10.43 -13.26 1.06
N ALA A 195 9.62 -12.74 2.00
CA ALA A 195 9.17 -13.48 3.17
C ALA A 195 8.45 -14.77 2.77
N ARG A 196 7.53 -14.72 1.81
CA ARG A 196 6.79 -15.91 1.37
C ARG A 196 7.68 -16.97 0.75
N ARG A 197 8.65 -16.57 -0.09
CA ARG A 197 9.64 -17.49 -0.66
C ARG A 197 10.50 -18.14 0.42
N ALA A 198 10.85 -17.40 1.46
CA ALA A 198 11.69 -17.86 2.56
C ALA A 198 10.95 -18.61 3.68
N THR A 199 9.61 -18.62 3.65
CA THR A 199 8.75 -19.23 4.70
C THR A 199 7.80 -20.28 4.16
N ASP A 200 7.97 -20.71 2.91
CA ASP A 200 7.00 -21.55 2.23
C ASP A 200 6.75 -22.86 3.01
N GLY A 201 5.51 -23.03 3.49
CA GLY A 201 5.08 -24.18 4.30
C GLY A 201 5.17 -24.03 5.83
N ASP A 202 5.82 -22.99 6.36
CA ASP A 202 6.15 -22.92 7.80
C ASP A 202 5.08 -22.25 8.68
N GLY A 203 3.95 -21.82 8.10
CA GLY A 203 2.82 -21.24 8.83
C GLY A 203 2.26 -19.97 8.20
N ARG A 204 1.35 -19.30 8.92
CA ARG A 204 0.70 -18.08 8.41
C ARG A 204 1.53 -16.85 8.76
N ILE A 205 1.99 -16.11 7.75
CA ILE A 205 2.59 -14.78 7.96
C ILE A 205 1.53 -13.84 8.53
N VAL A 206 1.79 -13.27 9.70
CA VAL A 206 0.88 -12.34 10.42
C VAL A 206 1.47 -10.93 10.56
N GLY A 207 2.71 -10.74 10.14
CA GLY A 207 3.37 -9.44 10.15
C GLY A 207 4.76 -9.49 9.51
N LEU A 208 5.22 -8.32 9.07
CA LEU A 208 6.56 -8.11 8.56
C LEU A 208 7.10 -6.81 9.17
N ALA A 209 8.41 -6.76 9.42
CA ALA A 209 9.10 -5.51 9.71
C ALA A 209 10.46 -5.52 9.02
N THR A 210 10.82 -4.43 8.34
CA THR A 210 12.16 -4.27 7.77
C THR A 210 13.15 -3.89 8.86
N THR A 211 14.36 -4.40 8.76
CA THR A 211 15.43 -4.16 9.73
C THR A 211 16.79 -4.35 9.05
N ARG A 212 17.87 -4.23 9.81
CA ARG A 212 19.22 -4.58 9.38
C ARG A 212 19.83 -5.56 10.36
N VAL A 213 20.58 -6.53 9.85
CA VAL A 213 21.39 -7.47 10.64
C VAL A 213 22.81 -7.36 10.12
N ASP A 214 23.76 -7.04 11.00
CA ASP A 214 25.16 -6.81 10.61
C ASP A 214 25.32 -5.85 9.43
N ASP A 215 24.50 -4.79 9.44
CA ASP A 215 24.41 -3.77 8.39
C ASP A 215 23.96 -4.26 7.00
N GLN A 216 23.39 -5.47 6.92
CA GLN A 216 22.71 -5.99 5.74
C GLN A 216 21.18 -5.85 5.86
N PRO A 217 20.47 -5.54 4.76
CA PRO A 217 19.02 -5.44 4.78
C PRO A 217 18.39 -6.80 5.13
N ALA A 218 17.44 -6.75 6.05
CA ALA A 218 16.75 -7.93 6.56
C ALA A 218 15.26 -7.65 6.77
N VAL A 219 14.47 -8.71 6.78
CA VAL A 219 13.03 -8.68 7.07
C VAL A 219 12.75 -9.59 8.24
N LEU A 220 12.20 -9.05 9.32
CA LEU A 220 11.56 -9.81 10.37
C LEU A 220 10.23 -10.33 9.85
N VAL A 221 10.08 -11.65 9.86
CA VAL A 221 8.85 -12.32 9.47
C VAL A 221 8.19 -12.92 10.69
N TYR A 222 7.01 -12.40 11.02
CA TYR A 222 6.18 -12.91 12.11
C TYR A 222 5.26 -13.98 11.55
N VAL A 223 5.40 -15.21 12.04
CA VAL A 223 4.67 -16.38 11.56
C VAL A 223 3.87 -16.95 12.71
N ARG A 224 2.61 -17.31 12.45
CA ARG A 224 1.76 -18.04 13.39
C ARG A 224 1.66 -19.50 12.93
N THR A 225 2.03 -20.41 13.82
CA THR A 225 1.97 -21.86 13.63
C THR A 225 1.03 -22.49 14.66
N SER A 226 0.87 -23.81 14.63
CA SER A 226 0.21 -24.57 15.71
C SER A 226 0.91 -24.40 17.06
N ASP A 227 2.22 -24.16 17.02
CA ASP A 227 3.10 -24.05 18.19
C ASP A 227 3.18 -22.61 18.71
N GLY A 228 2.33 -21.70 18.23
CA GLY A 228 2.21 -20.33 18.70
C GLY A 228 2.70 -19.27 17.73
N LEU A 229 3.00 -18.08 18.26
CA LEU A 229 3.54 -16.97 17.48
C LEU A 229 5.07 -17.03 17.49
N GLY A 230 5.65 -16.89 16.32
CA GLY A 230 7.09 -16.92 16.11
C GLY A 230 7.57 -15.75 15.27
N VAL A 231 8.87 -15.50 15.36
CA VAL A 231 9.58 -14.58 14.48
C VAL A 231 10.81 -15.26 13.90
N ARG A 232 11.17 -14.89 12.67
CA ARG A 232 12.46 -15.24 12.07
C ARG A 232 13.00 -14.07 11.27
N VAL A 233 14.29 -14.10 10.99
CA VAL A 233 14.97 -13.10 10.17
C VAL A 233 15.17 -13.67 8.77
N VAL A 234 14.80 -12.90 7.76
CA VAL A 234 15.05 -13.22 6.36
C VAL A 234 16.03 -12.20 5.79
N THR A 235 17.10 -12.68 5.15
CA THR A 235 18.14 -11.86 4.51
C THR A 235 18.28 -12.24 3.03
N GLY A 236 18.95 -11.39 2.24
CA GLY A 236 19.19 -11.67 0.82
C GLY A 236 17.95 -11.51 -0.06
N CYS A 237 17.01 -10.62 0.32
CA CYS A 237 15.75 -10.41 -0.40
C CYS A 237 15.92 -9.80 -1.80
N GLU A 238 17.06 -9.18 -2.05
CA GLU A 238 17.54 -8.68 -3.33
C GLU A 238 18.02 -9.80 -4.26
N THR A 239 18.18 -11.03 -3.75
CA THR A 239 18.62 -12.20 -4.51
C THR A 239 17.45 -13.13 -4.86
N THR A 240 17.68 -14.08 -5.76
CA THR A 240 16.67 -15.09 -6.12
C THR A 240 16.39 -16.09 -5.01
N THR A 241 17.34 -16.27 -4.08
CA THR A 241 17.33 -17.29 -3.01
C THR A 241 17.54 -16.64 -1.64
N PRO A 242 16.47 -16.11 -1.01
CA PRO A 242 16.58 -15.53 0.31
C PRO A 242 16.89 -16.60 1.36
N ALA A 243 17.66 -16.22 2.37
CA ALA A 243 17.99 -17.08 3.51
C ALA A 243 17.11 -16.72 4.71
N ALA A 244 16.65 -17.73 5.45
CA ALA A 244 15.87 -17.53 6.67
C ALA A 244 16.57 -18.16 7.87
N THR A 245 16.59 -17.47 9.00
CA THR A 245 16.98 -18.06 10.27
C THR A 245 15.91 -19.06 10.74
N PRO A 246 16.24 -20.01 11.61
CA PRO A 246 15.25 -20.79 12.34
C PRO A 246 14.24 -19.87 13.02
N TRP A 247 13.00 -20.32 13.09
CA TRP A 247 11.95 -19.56 13.78
C TRP A 247 12.16 -19.63 15.29
N VAL A 248 11.87 -18.52 15.97
CA VAL A 248 11.98 -18.38 17.42
C VAL A 248 10.62 -17.96 17.95
N ARG A 249 10.11 -18.69 18.96
CA ARG A 249 8.83 -18.36 19.61
C ARG A 249 8.91 -17.01 20.32
N ILE A 250 7.84 -16.23 20.21
CA ILE A 250 7.69 -14.94 20.87
C ILE A 250 6.37 -14.89 21.65
N GLY A 251 6.47 -14.63 22.95
CA GLY A 251 5.35 -14.75 23.89
C GLY A 251 5.10 -16.21 24.32
N ASP A 252 4.38 -16.35 25.43
CA ASP A 252 3.89 -17.64 25.95
C ASP A 252 2.55 -18.02 25.29
#